data_AF-N9EWR4-F1
#
_entry.id   AF-N9EWR4-F1
#
_cell.length_a   1.000
_cell.length_b   1.000
_cell.length_c   1.000
_cell.angle_alpha   90.00
_cell.angle_beta   90.00
_cell.angle_gamma   90.00
#
_symmetry.space_group_name_H-M   'P 1'
#
loop_
_entity.id
_entity.type
_entity.pdbx_description
1 polymer ?
#
loop_
_entity_poly.entity_id
_entity_poly.type
_entity_poly.pdbx_seq_one_letter_code
_entity_poly.pdbx_strand_id
1 'polypeptide(L)'
;MIDEDYFDDDQPVIRIAQNQKTKAQFEKNILKQAQQYLDDISEDEHQFLIQTLRDMAQEEKYFDVLADQLDQPVDAKVANDALNLLYFWQLIHEAKEISEFNLLDVINTEFFQSSLLDAFELLDIGESKAQYKAVLAQSFKLYELKFYAGCIPLLYAQLEGLLTAVLLQNGYLKQQDTKFIDVYKIVPGLKGHEIKSLWHKVKIANELNHYFLELVAYKMDNSSTVSMTRHNILHGTELSHFNQGRSFVLFIWLFSAVSFMSSLKS
;
A
#
# COMPACT_ATOMS: atom_id res chain seq x y z
N MET A 1 -2.87 21.20 20.87
CA MET A 1 -3.27 20.39 22.04
C MET A 1 -4.49 19.62 21.63
N ILE A 2 -4.35 18.31 21.51
CA ILE A 2 -5.47 17.42 21.22
C ILE A 2 -5.85 16.85 22.60
N ASP A 3 -7.07 17.14 23.04
CA ASP A 3 -7.57 16.76 24.36
C ASP A 3 -7.59 15.24 24.52
N GLU A 4 -6.95 14.75 25.58
CA GLU A 4 -6.75 13.33 25.93
C GLU A 4 -7.98 12.68 26.61
N ASP A 5 -9.13 13.34 26.65
CA ASP A 5 -10.27 12.93 27.51
C ASP A 5 -11.42 12.19 26.79
N TYR A 6 -11.18 11.51 25.67
CA TYR A 6 -12.23 10.78 24.91
C TYR A 6 -12.17 9.24 25.05
N PHE A 7 -11.78 8.73 26.22
CA PHE A 7 -11.70 7.28 26.47
C PHE A 7 -12.39 6.87 27.77
N ASP A 8 -13.69 6.60 27.69
CA ASP A 8 -14.28 5.38 28.28
C ASP A 8 -15.69 5.19 27.70
N ASP A 9 -15.86 4.24 26.79
CA ASP A 9 -17.21 3.83 26.39
C ASP A 9 -17.18 2.34 26.01
N ASP A 10 -17.50 1.51 27.00
CA ASP A 10 -17.73 0.06 26.98
C ASP A 10 -18.97 -0.30 26.12
N GLN A 11 -19.10 0.27 24.92
CA GLN A 11 -20.18 -0.11 24.01
C GLN A 11 -19.81 -1.37 23.23
N PRO A 12 -20.74 -2.35 23.11
CA PRO A 12 -20.48 -3.60 22.42
C PRO A 12 -20.27 -3.33 20.92
N VAL A 13 -19.03 -3.48 20.46
CA VAL A 13 -18.69 -3.52 19.04
C VAL A 13 -19.35 -4.75 18.42
N ILE A 14 -20.18 -4.54 17.38
CA ILE A 14 -20.76 -5.65 16.62
C ILE A 14 -19.64 -6.23 15.74
N ARG A 15 -18.98 -7.29 16.22
CA ARG A 15 -17.96 -8.02 15.44
C ARG A 15 -18.65 -8.90 14.39
N ILE A 16 -18.29 -8.72 13.13
CA ILE A 16 -18.80 -9.55 12.03
C ILE A 16 -18.01 -10.86 11.99
N ALA A 17 -18.68 -11.97 11.70
CA ALA A 17 -18.02 -13.25 11.56
C ALA A 17 -17.02 -13.20 10.39
N GLN A 18 -15.73 -13.35 10.70
CA GLN A 18 -14.66 -13.35 9.71
C GLN A 18 -14.89 -14.49 8.70
N ASN A 19 -14.89 -14.18 7.40
CA ASN A 19 -14.87 -15.19 6.35
C ASN A 19 -13.48 -15.83 6.26
N GLN A 20 -13.18 -16.75 7.18
CA GLN A 20 -11.87 -17.43 7.30
C GLN A 20 -11.54 -18.41 6.15
N LYS A 21 -12.40 -18.53 5.12
CA LYS A 21 -12.28 -19.56 4.07
C LYS A 21 -12.30 -19.02 2.64
N THR A 22 -11.74 -17.84 2.41
CA THR A 22 -11.67 -17.29 1.06
C THR A 22 -10.25 -17.46 0.51
N LYS A 23 -10.10 -18.28 -0.56
CA LYS A 23 -8.83 -18.54 -1.24
C LYS A 23 -8.24 -17.23 -1.81
N ALA A 24 -7.40 -16.56 -1.01
CA ALA A 24 -6.51 -15.50 -1.46
C ALA A 24 -5.41 -16.14 -2.33
N GLN A 25 -5.60 -16.17 -3.64
CA GLN A 25 -4.69 -16.90 -4.53
C GLN A 25 -3.72 -15.95 -5.25
N PHE A 26 -4.14 -14.73 -5.62
CA PHE A 26 -3.31 -13.80 -6.37
C PHE A 26 -2.13 -13.23 -5.56
N GLU A 27 -2.40 -12.42 -4.52
CA GLU A 27 -1.33 -11.87 -3.68
C GLU A 27 -0.52 -12.97 -2.97
N LYS A 28 -1.19 -14.02 -2.49
CA LYS A 28 -0.49 -15.14 -1.85
C LYS A 28 0.51 -15.82 -2.79
N ASN A 29 0.20 -15.90 -4.09
CA ASN A 29 1.15 -16.43 -5.08
C ASN A 29 2.32 -15.46 -5.28
N ILE A 30 2.06 -14.15 -5.37
CA ILE A 30 3.12 -13.12 -5.47
C ILE A 30 4.07 -13.21 -4.27
N LEU A 31 3.54 -13.19 -3.05
CA LEU A 31 4.34 -13.27 -1.83
C LEU A 31 5.10 -14.58 -1.72
N LYS A 32 4.48 -15.70 -2.13
CA LYS A 32 5.15 -17.00 -2.16
C LYS A 32 6.30 -17.03 -3.16
N GLN A 33 6.11 -16.47 -4.36
CA GLN A 33 7.16 -16.39 -5.37
C GLN A 33 8.30 -15.48 -4.90
N ALA A 34 7.98 -14.33 -4.31
CA ALA A 34 8.96 -13.41 -3.75
C ALA A 34 9.74 -14.02 -2.58
N GLN A 35 9.07 -14.75 -1.68
CA GLN A 35 9.74 -15.47 -0.60
C GLN A 35 10.65 -16.56 -1.14
N GLN A 36 10.17 -17.38 -2.08
CA GLN A 36 11.00 -18.41 -2.69
C GLN A 36 12.23 -17.81 -3.38
N TYR A 37 12.04 -16.69 -4.09
CA TYR A 37 13.16 -15.98 -4.69
C TYR A 37 14.14 -15.45 -3.63
N LEU A 38 13.66 -14.90 -2.51
CA LEU A 38 14.53 -14.49 -1.40
C LEU A 38 15.29 -15.67 -0.78
N ASP A 39 14.70 -16.87 -0.75
CA ASP A 39 15.36 -18.06 -0.22
C ASP A 39 16.42 -18.60 -1.20
N ASP A 40 16.22 -18.40 -2.51
CA ASP A 40 17.05 -18.94 -3.60
C ASP A 40 18.09 -17.93 -4.15
N ILE A 41 17.99 -16.64 -3.80
CA ILE A 41 18.88 -15.58 -4.27
C ILE A 41 20.33 -15.84 -3.84
N SER A 42 21.28 -15.56 -4.71
CA SER A 42 22.70 -15.68 -4.37
C SER A 42 23.13 -14.63 -3.35
N GLU A 43 24.12 -14.95 -2.50
CA GLU A 43 24.64 -14.01 -1.50
C GLU A 43 25.15 -12.71 -2.14
N ASP A 44 25.88 -12.80 -3.26
CA ASP A 44 26.39 -11.63 -3.98
C ASP A 44 25.26 -10.73 -4.50
N GLU A 45 24.18 -11.32 -5.01
CA GLU A 45 23.03 -10.57 -5.53
C GLU A 45 22.18 -9.98 -4.41
N HIS A 46 22.00 -10.71 -3.30
CA HIS A 46 21.34 -10.21 -2.11
C HIS A 46 22.09 -9.00 -1.53
N GLN A 47 23.41 -9.09 -1.39
CA GLN A 47 24.23 -7.95 -0.97
C GLN A 47 24.13 -6.77 -1.94
N PHE A 48 24.09 -7.04 -3.25
CA PHE A 48 23.88 -6.00 -4.25
C PHE A 48 22.51 -5.30 -4.11
N LEU A 49 21.45 -6.07 -3.89
CA LEU A 49 20.11 -5.54 -3.58
C LEU A 49 20.12 -4.66 -2.33
N ILE A 50 20.69 -5.15 -1.22
CA ILE A 50 20.76 -4.40 0.03
C ILE A 50 21.52 -3.08 -0.19
N GLN A 51 22.69 -3.12 -0.81
CA GLN A 51 23.48 -1.92 -1.07
C GLN A 51 22.73 -0.94 -1.98
N THR A 52 22.05 -1.43 -3.02
CA THR A 52 21.24 -0.60 -3.91
C THR A 52 20.16 0.17 -3.13
N LEU A 53 19.47 -0.49 -2.20
CA LEU A 53 18.45 0.15 -1.38
C LEU A 53 19.06 1.18 -0.40
N ARG A 54 20.21 0.89 0.20
CA ARG A 54 20.92 1.84 1.08
C ARG A 54 21.38 3.08 0.34
N ASP A 55 21.82 2.94 -0.91
CA ASP A 55 22.22 4.08 -1.74
C ASP A 55 21.01 4.94 -2.09
N MET A 56 19.87 4.32 -2.41
CA MET A 56 18.60 5.04 -2.67
C MET A 56 18.03 5.72 -1.42
N ALA A 57 18.38 5.25 -0.21
CA ALA A 57 17.93 5.85 1.05
C ALA A 57 18.42 7.30 1.24
N GLN A 58 19.44 7.73 0.49
CA GLN A 58 19.88 9.12 0.44
C GLN A 58 18.83 10.06 -0.16
N GLU A 59 18.01 9.57 -1.10
CA GLU A 59 16.87 10.31 -1.68
C GLU A 59 15.58 10.09 -0.89
N GLU A 60 15.34 8.85 -0.46
CA GLU A 60 14.12 8.48 0.27
C GLU A 60 14.41 7.45 1.38
N LYS A 61 14.41 7.90 2.63
CA LYS A 61 14.74 7.09 3.82
C LYS A 61 13.94 5.79 3.95
N TYR A 62 12.75 5.70 3.36
CA TYR A 62 11.99 4.45 3.41
C TYR A 62 12.73 3.26 2.78
N PHE A 63 13.71 3.49 1.89
CA PHE A 63 14.54 2.41 1.37
C PHE A 63 15.41 1.74 2.44
N ASP A 64 15.80 2.44 3.52
CA ASP A 64 16.47 1.81 4.66
C ASP A 64 15.56 0.77 5.33
N VAL A 65 14.27 1.08 5.46
CA VAL A 65 13.30 0.15 6.03
C VAL A 65 13.17 -1.10 5.17
N LEU A 66 13.12 -0.94 3.84
CA LEU A 66 13.06 -2.06 2.90
C LEU A 66 14.33 -2.91 2.97
N ALA A 67 15.50 -2.29 3.02
CA ALA A 67 16.77 -3.00 3.18
C ALA A 67 16.83 -3.77 4.50
N ASP A 68 16.46 -3.13 5.62
CA ASP A 68 16.39 -3.79 6.94
C ASP A 68 15.45 -5.01 6.93
N GLN A 69 14.31 -4.90 6.23
CA GLN A 69 13.34 -6.00 6.14
C GLN A 69 13.86 -7.19 5.33
N LEU A 70 14.70 -6.94 4.32
CA LEU A 70 15.27 -7.95 3.44
C LEU A 70 16.57 -8.55 3.97
N ASP A 71 17.22 -7.89 4.93
CA ASP A 71 18.46 -8.33 5.60
C ASP A 71 18.19 -8.98 6.98
N GLN A 72 16.98 -9.50 7.17
CA GLN A 72 16.63 -10.20 8.41
C GLN A 72 17.21 -11.62 8.44
N PRO A 73 17.39 -12.22 9.65
CA PRO A 73 17.79 -13.61 9.76
C PRO A 73 16.87 -14.57 9.02
N VAL A 74 17.42 -15.69 8.56
CA VAL A 74 16.65 -16.81 8.00
C VAL A 74 15.52 -17.20 8.97
N ASP A 75 14.33 -17.45 8.43
CA ASP A 75 13.06 -17.71 9.13
C ASP A 75 12.34 -16.49 9.74
N ALA A 76 12.90 -15.29 9.69
CA ALA A 76 12.19 -14.07 10.11
C ALA A 76 11.03 -13.75 9.16
N LYS A 77 9.92 -13.24 9.71
CA LYS A 77 8.80 -12.76 8.87
C LYS A 77 9.21 -11.45 8.19
N VAL A 78 9.38 -11.50 6.87
CA VAL A 78 9.63 -10.33 6.02
C VAL A 78 8.34 -9.54 5.82
N ALA A 79 8.43 -8.21 5.84
CA ALA A 79 7.28 -7.36 5.55
C ALA A 79 6.78 -7.52 4.10
N ASN A 80 5.45 -7.46 3.93
CA ASN A 80 4.82 -7.75 2.64
C ASN A 80 5.21 -6.75 1.55
N ASP A 81 5.44 -5.48 1.87
CA ASP A 81 5.89 -4.47 0.91
C ASP A 81 7.33 -4.72 0.44
N ALA A 82 8.20 -5.26 1.30
CA ALA A 82 9.53 -5.72 0.91
C ALA A 82 9.46 -6.98 0.01
N LEU A 83 8.54 -7.91 0.28
CA LEU A 83 8.30 -9.04 -0.64
C LEU A 83 7.71 -8.58 -1.99
N ASN A 84 6.79 -7.62 -1.99
CA ASN A 84 6.27 -7.06 -3.24
C ASN A 84 7.35 -6.30 -4.03
N LEU A 85 8.33 -5.67 -3.37
CA LEU A 85 9.51 -5.13 -4.03
C LEU A 85 10.33 -6.24 -4.70
N LEU A 86 10.61 -7.34 -4.00
CA LEU A 86 11.36 -8.47 -4.54
C LEU A 86 10.70 -9.10 -5.77
N TYR A 87 9.37 -9.12 -5.82
CA TYR A 87 8.64 -9.59 -6.99
C TYR A 87 9.06 -8.84 -8.27
N PHE A 88 9.35 -7.54 -8.15
CA PHE A 88 9.80 -6.71 -9.26
C PHE A 88 11.32 -6.64 -9.42
N TRP A 89 12.07 -6.84 -8.33
CA TRP A 89 13.53 -6.90 -8.37
C TRP A 89 14.04 -7.98 -9.34
N GLN A 90 13.31 -9.09 -9.50
CA GLN A 90 13.63 -10.19 -10.42
C GLN A 90 13.88 -9.75 -11.88
N LEU A 91 13.38 -8.58 -12.29
CA LEU A 91 13.71 -7.98 -13.60
C LEU A 91 15.20 -7.70 -13.80
N ILE A 92 16.01 -7.70 -12.73
CA ILE A 92 17.46 -7.61 -12.82
C ILE A 92 18.06 -8.73 -13.69
N HIS A 93 17.41 -9.90 -13.75
CA HIS A 93 17.85 -11.02 -14.58
C HIS A 93 17.55 -10.84 -16.08
N GLU A 94 16.73 -9.86 -16.43
CA GLU A 94 16.46 -9.48 -17.82
C GLU A 94 17.44 -8.42 -18.33
N ALA A 95 18.20 -7.79 -17.42
CA ALA A 95 19.23 -6.83 -17.79
C ALA A 95 20.40 -7.54 -18.48
N LYS A 96 20.86 -6.96 -19.60
CA LYS A 96 22.06 -7.46 -20.30
C LYS A 96 23.31 -7.29 -19.44
N GLU A 97 23.38 -6.17 -18.75
CA GLU A 97 24.44 -5.80 -17.82
C GLU A 97 23.79 -5.29 -16.53
N ILE A 98 24.20 -5.82 -15.37
CA ILE A 98 23.63 -5.44 -14.06
C ILE A 98 23.76 -3.92 -13.83
N SER A 99 24.85 -3.30 -14.29
CA SER A 99 25.08 -1.86 -14.18
C SER A 99 24.08 -0.99 -14.94
N GLU A 100 23.31 -1.56 -15.88
CA GLU A 100 22.27 -0.88 -16.64
C GLU A 100 20.89 -1.01 -15.96
N PHE A 101 20.75 -1.88 -14.95
CA PHE A 101 19.50 -2.05 -14.23
C PHE A 101 19.27 -0.89 -13.25
N ASN A 102 18.14 -0.21 -13.41
CA ASN A 102 17.68 0.79 -12.46
C ASN A 102 16.32 0.38 -11.89
N LEU A 103 16.32 0.04 -10.60
CA LEU A 103 15.10 -0.35 -9.87
C LEU A 103 14.01 0.73 -9.97
N LEU A 104 14.37 2.02 -9.93
CA LEU A 104 13.38 3.08 -10.00
C LEU A 104 12.70 3.17 -11.38
N ASP A 105 13.34 2.67 -12.44
CA ASP A 105 12.75 2.68 -13.78
C ASP A 105 11.76 1.52 -14.00
N VAL A 106 11.68 0.57 -13.06
CA VAL A 106 10.76 -0.57 -13.14
C VAL A 106 9.30 -0.14 -13.27
N ILE A 107 8.89 0.98 -12.67
CA ILE A 107 7.51 1.51 -12.80
C ILE A 107 7.13 1.82 -14.25
N ASN A 108 8.12 2.16 -15.10
CA ASN A 108 7.91 2.45 -16.51
C ASN A 108 7.85 1.19 -17.39
N THR A 109 8.14 0.02 -16.83
CA THR A 109 8.12 -1.24 -17.58
C THR A 109 6.68 -1.71 -17.82
N GLU A 110 6.48 -2.40 -18.94
CA GLU A 110 5.20 -3.05 -19.24
C GLU A 110 4.84 -4.08 -18.18
N PHE A 111 5.84 -4.80 -17.65
CA PHE A 111 5.62 -5.81 -16.60
C PHE A 111 5.00 -5.21 -15.34
N PHE A 112 5.55 -4.10 -14.82
CA PHE A 112 5.00 -3.46 -13.63
C PHE A 112 3.57 -2.95 -13.88
N GLN A 113 3.36 -2.23 -14.97
CA GLN A 113 2.08 -1.60 -15.27
C GLN A 113 0.98 -2.62 -15.54
N SER A 114 1.27 -3.68 -16.31
CA SER A 114 0.32 -4.78 -16.55
C SER A 114 0.01 -5.54 -15.26
N SER A 115 1.02 -5.85 -14.43
CA SER A 115 0.79 -6.53 -13.14
C SER A 115 -0.13 -5.75 -12.22
N LEU A 116 0.06 -4.42 -12.09
CA LEU A 116 -0.82 -3.58 -11.28
C LEU A 116 -2.24 -3.49 -11.88
N LEU A 117 -2.35 -3.33 -13.19
CA LEU A 117 -3.64 -3.21 -13.86
C LEU A 117 -4.43 -4.52 -13.84
N ASP A 118 -3.77 -5.66 -13.98
CA ASP A 118 -4.39 -6.99 -13.89
C ASP A 118 -4.92 -7.23 -12.47
N ALA A 119 -4.14 -6.89 -11.44
CA ALA A 119 -4.59 -6.93 -10.06
C ALA A 119 -5.79 -5.98 -9.83
N PHE A 120 -5.75 -4.78 -10.41
CA PHE A 120 -6.84 -3.80 -10.34
C PHE A 120 -8.11 -4.30 -11.05
N GLU A 121 -8.00 -4.98 -12.18
CA GLU A 121 -9.14 -5.54 -12.91
C GLU A 121 -9.87 -6.64 -12.14
N LEU A 122 -9.23 -7.23 -11.15
CA LEU A 122 -9.88 -8.19 -10.26
C LEU A 122 -10.67 -7.53 -9.12
N LEU A 123 -10.52 -6.23 -8.88
CA LEU A 123 -11.29 -5.50 -7.86
C LEU A 123 -12.78 -5.41 -8.23
N ASP A 124 -13.64 -5.72 -7.26
CA ASP A 124 -15.07 -5.41 -7.31
C ASP A 124 -15.32 -4.07 -6.59
N ILE A 125 -15.39 -2.98 -7.35
CA ILE A 125 -15.58 -1.60 -6.82
C ILE A 125 -16.64 -0.83 -7.61
N GLY A 126 -17.54 -1.55 -8.26
CA GLY A 126 -18.72 -1.00 -8.95
C GLY A 126 -18.39 -0.01 -10.08
N GLU A 127 -19.31 0.94 -10.30
CA GLU A 127 -19.32 1.84 -11.46
C GLU A 127 -18.14 2.80 -11.53
N SER A 128 -17.49 3.09 -10.39
CA SER A 128 -16.33 3.99 -10.34
C SER A 128 -15.04 3.35 -10.86
N LYS A 129 -15.03 2.04 -11.15
CA LYS A 129 -13.83 1.29 -11.56
C LYS A 129 -13.15 1.90 -12.79
N ALA A 130 -13.91 2.30 -13.81
CA ALA A 130 -13.36 2.91 -15.02
C ALA A 130 -12.65 4.25 -14.72
N GLN A 131 -13.15 5.02 -13.75
CA GLN A 131 -12.55 6.29 -13.35
C GLN A 131 -11.25 6.07 -12.58
N TYR A 132 -11.23 5.12 -11.63
CA TYR A 132 -10.00 4.72 -10.95
C TYR A 132 -8.93 4.25 -11.94
N LYS A 133 -9.30 3.40 -12.91
CA LYS A 133 -8.38 2.94 -13.96
C LYS A 133 -7.76 4.09 -14.75
N ALA A 134 -8.58 5.08 -15.14
CA ALA A 134 -8.09 6.26 -15.87
C ALA A 134 -7.10 7.08 -15.04
N VAL A 135 -7.36 7.25 -13.73
CA VAL A 135 -6.47 7.95 -12.81
C VAL A 135 -5.16 7.16 -12.59
N LEU A 136 -5.23 5.83 -12.48
CA LEU A 136 -4.03 4.98 -12.41
C LEU A 136 -3.17 5.11 -13.68
N ALA A 137 -3.77 5.10 -14.87
CA ALA A 137 -3.04 5.32 -16.12
C ALA A 137 -2.35 6.70 -16.16
N GLN A 138 -3.01 7.75 -15.65
CA GLN A 138 -2.40 9.08 -15.52
C GLN A 138 -1.24 9.07 -14.51
N SER A 139 -1.32 8.29 -13.43
CA SER A 139 -0.25 8.18 -12.45
C SER A 139 1.06 7.65 -13.05
N PHE A 140 0.97 6.64 -13.92
CA PHE A 140 2.11 6.14 -14.68
C PHE A 140 2.70 7.22 -15.58
N LYS A 141 1.84 7.98 -16.26
CA LYS A 141 2.32 9.06 -17.14
C LYS A 141 3.02 10.17 -16.37
N LEU A 142 2.54 10.51 -15.17
CA LEU A 142 3.21 11.48 -14.29
C LEU A 142 4.59 10.97 -13.87
N TYR A 143 4.72 9.68 -13.55
CA TYR A 143 6.01 9.08 -13.19
C TYR A 143 6.99 9.10 -14.37
N GLU A 144 6.55 8.66 -15.55
CA GLU A 144 7.33 8.66 -16.79
C GLU A 144 7.82 10.07 -17.17
N LEU A 145 6.95 11.08 -17.03
CA LEU A 145 7.27 12.49 -17.29
C LEU A 145 8.03 13.18 -16.14
N LYS A 146 8.36 12.45 -15.06
CA LYS A 146 9.07 12.95 -13.87
C LYS A 146 8.32 14.06 -13.12
N PHE A 147 6.99 14.10 -13.22
CA PHE A 147 6.12 15.02 -12.49
C PHE A 147 5.72 14.46 -11.11
N TYR A 148 6.74 14.21 -10.28
CA TYR A 148 6.58 13.58 -8.96
C TYR A 148 5.69 14.38 -8.01
N ALA A 149 5.74 15.72 -8.08
CA ALA A 149 4.86 16.61 -7.32
C ALA A 149 3.36 16.37 -7.58
N GLY A 150 3.00 15.95 -8.79
CA GLY A 150 1.64 15.51 -9.12
C GLY A 150 1.39 14.04 -8.83
N CYS A 151 2.41 13.19 -9.02
CA CYS A 151 2.31 11.74 -8.85
C CYS A 151 2.00 11.35 -7.40
N ILE A 152 2.75 11.89 -6.45
CA ILE A 152 2.67 11.53 -5.02
C ILE A 152 1.30 11.78 -4.37
N PRO A 153 0.72 13.00 -4.44
CA PRO A 153 -0.60 13.24 -3.85
C PRO A 153 -1.69 12.41 -4.53
N LEU A 154 -1.56 12.17 -5.84
CA LEU A 154 -2.47 11.31 -6.59
C LEU A 154 -2.40 9.87 -6.09
N LEU A 155 -1.20 9.30 -5.89
CA LEU A 155 -1.03 7.94 -5.36
C LEU A 155 -1.58 7.78 -3.94
N TYR A 156 -1.35 8.76 -3.05
CA TYR A 156 -1.98 8.76 -1.73
C TYR A 156 -3.51 8.81 -1.79
N ALA A 157 -4.06 9.58 -2.72
CA ALA A 157 -5.50 9.63 -2.94
C ALA A 157 -6.03 8.30 -3.49
N GLN A 158 -5.29 7.60 -4.36
CA GLN A 158 -5.68 6.28 -4.86
C GLN A 158 -5.69 5.24 -3.75
N LEU A 159 -4.67 5.18 -2.90
CA LEU A 159 -4.61 4.27 -1.75
C LEU A 159 -5.85 4.41 -0.85
N GLU A 160 -6.20 5.64 -0.47
CA GLU A 160 -7.36 5.88 0.39
C GLU A 160 -8.71 5.72 -0.34
N GLY A 161 -8.79 6.16 -1.60
CA GLY A 161 -9.99 6.09 -2.41
C GLY A 161 -10.39 4.64 -2.70
N LEU A 162 -9.44 3.80 -3.12
CA LEU A 162 -9.67 2.39 -3.40
C LEU A 162 -10.12 1.63 -2.15
N LEU A 163 -9.48 1.87 -1.00
CA LEU A 163 -9.94 1.31 0.27
C LEU A 163 -11.39 1.71 0.56
N THR A 164 -11.72 2.99 0.37
CA THR A 164 -13.09 3.48 0.55
C THR A 164 -14.07 2.76 -0.37
N ALA A 165 -13.73 2.58 -1.64
CA ALA A 165 -14.56 1.89 -2.62
C ALA A 165 -14.78 0.41 -2.28
N VAL A 166 -13.73 -0.29 -1.83
CA VAL A 166 -13.82 -1.68 -1.37
C VAL A 166 -14.75 -1.79 -0.16
N LEU A 167 -14.62 -0.89 0.82
CA LEU A 167 -15.47 -0.91 2.02
C LEU A 167 -16.94 -0.57 1.71
N LEU A 168 -17.20 0.31 0.73
CA LEU A 168 -18.55 0.58 0.23
C LEU A 168 -19.15 -0.65 -0.44
N GLN A 169 -18.41 -1.28 -1.36
CA GLN A 169 -18.87 -2.47 -2.07
C GLN A 169 -19.20 -3.62 -1.11
N ASN A 170 -18.37 -3.81 -0.09
CA ASN A 170 -18.56 -4.85 0.92
C ASN A 170 -19.59 -4.47 2.01
N GLY A 171 -20.27 -3.33 1.88
CA GLY A 171 -21.36 -2.92 2.78
C GLY A 171 -20.91 -2.43 4.16
N TYR A 172 -19.62 -2.25 4.40
CA TYR A 172 -19.08 -1.72 5.65
C TYR A 172 -19.26 -0.20 5.76
N LEU A 173 -19.24 0.49 4.62
CA LEU A 173 -19.54 1.91 4.53
C LEU A 173 -20.84 2.15 3.76
N LYS A 174 -21.52 3.22 4.13
CA LYS A 174 -22.63 3.79 3.36
C LYS A 174 -22.35 5.26 3.10
N GLN A 175 -22.47 5.68 1.84
CA GLN A 175 -22.47 7.10 1.52
C GLN A 175 -23.82 7.73 1.88
N GLN A 176 -23.79 8.83 2.64
CA GLN A 176 -24.93 9.69 2.94
C GLN A 176 -24.53 11.13 2.64
N ASP A 177 -25.09 11.69 1.57
CA ASP A 177 -24.67 12.96 0.99
C ASP A 177 -23.15 12.98 0.69
N THR A 178 -22.41 13.88 1.34
CA THR A 178 -20.95 14.03 1.22
C THR A 178 -20.17 13.20 2.26
N LYS A 179 -20.86 12.43 3.11
CA LYS A 179 -20.27 11.72 4.24
C LYS A 179 -20.28 10.21 4.03
N PHE A 180 -19.32 9.54 4.64
CA PHE A 180 -19.31 8.08 4.76
C PHE A 180 -19.68 7.69 6.18
N ILE A 181 -20.58 6.73 6.31
CA ILE A 181 -21.08 6.24 7.59
C ILE A 181 -20.60 4.82 7.81
N ASP A 182 -20.03 4.55 8.98
CA ASP A 182 -19.73 3.21 9.49
C ASP A 182 -21.05 2.46 9.73
N VAL A 183 -21.36 1.49 8.87
CA VAL A 183 -22.63 0.75 8.91
C VAL A 183 -22.75 -0.10 10.18
N TYR A 184 -21.62 -0.64 10.64
CA TYR A 184 -21.57 -1.58 11.75
C TYR A 184 -21.14 -0.95 13.07
N LYS A 185 -20.81 0.36 13.07
CA LYS A 185 -20.38 1.12 14.24
C LYS A 185 -19.11 0.51 14.87
N ILE A 186 -18.23 -0.01 14.03
CA ILE A 186 -16.94 -0.62 14.41
C ILE A 186 -16.04 0.41 15.09
N VAL A 187 -16.06 1.65 14.62
CA VAL A 187 -15.29 2.73 15.23
C VAL A 187 -16.09 3.37 16.37
N PRO A 188 -15.64 3.25 17.63
CA PRO A 188 -16.30 3.86 18.78
C PRO A 188 -16.14 5.38 18.78
N GLY A 189 -17.05 6.09 19.46
CA GLY A 189 -16.96 7.55 19.66
C GLY A 189 -17.30 8.43 18.45
N LEU A 190 -17.64 7.84 17.30
CA LEU A 190 -18.02 8.62 16.11
C LEU A 190 -19.44 9.20 16.24
N LYS A 191 -19.54 10.53 16.33
CA LYS A 191 -20.83 11.23 16.24
C LYS A 191 -21.51 10.92 14.91
N GLY A 192 -22.69 10.31 14.98
CA GLY A 192 -23.44 9.88 13.78
C GLY A 192 -22.74 8.80 12.96
N HIS A 193 -21.72 8.14 13.53
CA HIS A 193 -20.92 7.10 12.86
C HIS A 193 -20.19 7.61 11.59
N GLU A 194 -19.90 8.91 11.53
CA GLU A 194 -19.24 9.54 10.39
C GLU A 194 -17.74 9.25 10.33
N ILE A 195 -17.28 8.69 9.20
CA ILE A 195 -15.88 8.44 8.87
C ILE A 195 -15.20 9.73 8.45
N LYS A 196 -14.12 10.11 9.15
CA LYS A 196 -13.39 11.37 8.89
C LYS A 196 -11.96 11.22 8.41
N SER A 197 -11.40 10.00 8.42
CA SER A 197 -9.97 9.81 8.17
C SER A 197 -9.69 8.41 7.65
N LEU A 198 -8.52 8.23 7.04
CA LEU A 198 -8.02 6.92 6.67
C LEU A 198 -7.95 5.97 7.87
N TRP A 199 -7.60 6.47 9.07
CA TRP A 199 -7.51 5.62 10.27
C TRP A 199 -8.83 4.91 10.58
N HIS A 200 -9.95 5.62 10.49
CA HIS A 200 -11.28 5.03 10.65
C HIS A 200 -11.53 3.92 9.61
N LYS A 201 -11.16 4.16 8.35
CA LYS A 201 -11.33 3.19 7.26
C LYS A 201 -10.47 1.95 7.48
N VAL A 202 -9.22 2.11 7.91
CA VAL A 202 -8.31 0.98 8.21
C VAL A 202 -8.84 0.16 9.39
N LYS A 203 -9.37 0.80 10.43
CA LYS A 203 -9.98 0.11 11.57
C LYS A 203 -11.18 -0.75 11.15
N ILE A 204 -11.99 -0.26 10.22
CA ILE A 204 -13.11 -1.02 9.64
C ILE A 204 -12.58 -2.14 8.73
N ALA A 205 -11.60 -1.84 7.89
CA ALA A 205 -10.99 -2.82 6.99
C ALA A 205 -10.35 -3.99 7.75
N ASN A 206 -9.81 -3.75 8.94
CA ASN A 206 -9.32 -4.80 9.82
C ASN A 206 -10.40 -5.83 10.21
N GLU A 207 -11.66 -5.42 10.33
CA GLU A 207 -12.79 -6.35 10.58
C GLU A 207 -13.13 -7.17 9.33
N LEU A 208 -12.95 -6.58 8.13
CA LEU A 208 -13.09 -7.31 6.87
C LEU A 208 -11.98 -8.36 6.73
N ASN A 209 -10.72 -7.97 6.96
CA ASN A 209 -9.58 -8.87 6.97
C ASN A 209 -8.39 -8.25 7.72
N HIS A 210 -7.84 -8.97 8.69
CA HIS A 210 -6.74 -8.48 9.54
C HIS A 210 -5.48 -8.09 8.77
N TYR A 211 -5.28 -8.69 7.59
CA TYR A 211 -4.11 -8.43 6.75
C TYR A 211 -4.00 -6.96 6.29
N PHE A 212 -5.09 -6.17 6.33
CA PHE A 212 -5.01 -4.71 6.13
C PHE A 212 -4.04 -4.01 7.12
N LEU A 213 -3.83 -4.55 8.32
CA LEU A 213 -2.86 -4.01 9.28
C LEU A 213 -1.40 -4.34 8.92
N GLU A 214 -1.19 -5.35 8.07
CA GLU A 214 0.15 -5.71 7.60
C GLU A 214 0.63 -4.83 6.44
N LEU A 215 -0.30 -4.14 5.74
CA LEU A 215 0.01 -3.24 4.64
C LEU A 215 0.58 -1.91 5.17
N VAL A 216 1.81 -1.58 4.80
CA VAL A 216 2.47 -0.36 5.30
C VAL A 216 1.76 0.92 4.88
N ALA A 217 1.13 0.93 3.70
CA ALA A 217 0.27 2.01 3.22
C ALA A 217 -0.83 2.43 4.22
N TYR A 218 -1.22 1.52 5.10
CA TYR A 218 -2.31 1.67 6.06
C TYR A 218 -1.86 1.60 7.52
N LYS A 219 -0.55 1.47 7.79
CA LYS A 219 -0.04 1.52 9.16
C LYS A 219 -0.25 2.92 9.74
N MET A 220 -0.92 2.94 10.88
CA MET A 220 -1.24 4.13 11.66
C MET A 220 -0.82 3.87 13.10
N ASP A 221 0.43 4.13 13.42
CA ASP A 221 0.92 4.20 14.80
C ASP A 221 0.97 5.66 15.24
N ASN A 222 0.68 5.87 16.51
CA ASN A 222 0.72 7.17 17.17
C ASN A 222 2.16 7.74 17.27
N SER A 223 3.15 6.98 16.77
CA SER A 223 4.58 7.26 16.77
C SER A 223 5.24 7.32 15.39
N SER A 224 4.58 6.99 14.26
CA SER A 224 5.36 6.84 13.02
C SER A 224 5.68 8.15 12.37
N THR A 225 6.93 8.14 11.92
CA THR A 225 7.42 8.85 10.77
C THR A 225 6.52 8.70 9.53
N VAL A 226 6.00 7.52 9.19
CA VAL A 226 5.16 7.29 8.00
C VAL A 226 3.87 8.13 7.97
N SER A 227 3.06 8.09 9.04
CA SER A 227 1.80 8.85 9.11
C SER A 227 2.07 10.36 9.12
N MET A 228 3.07 10.78 9.90
CA MET A 228 3.50 12.18 9.99
C MET A 228 4.06 12.69 8.65
N THR A 229 4.93 11.93 7.99
CA THR A 229 5.49 12.27 6.67
C THR A 229 4.38 12.36 5.63
N ARG A 230 3.43 11.42 5.58
CA ARG A 230 2.27 11.54 4.67
C ARG A 230 1.50 12.84 4.91
N HIS A 231 1.19 13.14 6.18
CA HIS A 231 0.52 14.39 6.55
C HIS A 231 1.33 15.61 6.07
N ASN A 232 2.62 15.65 6.40
CA ASN A 232 3.48 16.78 6.10
C ASN A 232 3.68 17.00 4.59
N ILE A 233 3.77 15.93 3.80
CA ILE A 233 3.82 15.98 2.33
C ILE A 233 2.51 16.57 1.79
N LEU A 234 1.35 16.03 2.19
CA LEU A 234 0.05 16.45 1.66
C LEU A 234 -0.33 17.87 2.09
N HIS A 235 0.19 18.36 3.23
CA HIS A 235 0.03 19.74 3.68
C HIS A 235 1.16 20.68 3.21
N GLY A 236 2.12 20.19 2.43
CA GLY A 236 3.18 21.01 1.84
C GLY A 236 4.24 21.51 2.83
N THR A 237 4.31 20.90 4.01
CA THR A 237 5.31 21.22 5.05
C THR A 237 6.61 20.42 4.89
N GLU A 238 6.61 19.33 4.10
CA GLU A 238 7.80 18.56 3.73
C GLU A 238 7.90 18.39 2.21
N LEU A 239 8.63 19.31 1.56
CA LEU A 239 8.75 19.34 0.09
C LEU A 239 9.86 18.43 -0.47
N SER A 240 10.80 17.97 0.37
CA SER A 240 11.93 17.13 -0.05
C SER A 240 11.52 15.76 -0.58
N HIS A 241 10.31 15.30 -0.25
CA HIS A 241 9.78 14.01 -0.67
C HIS A 241 9.13 14.03 -2.06
N PHE A 242 9.06 15.18 -2.75
CA PHE A 242 8.52 15.23 -4.13
C PHE A 242 9.55 14.77 -5.16
N ASN A 243 9.96 13.50 -5.06
CA ASN A 243 11.07 12.91 -5.80
C ASN A 243 10.70 11.53 -6.39
N GLN A 244 11.64 10.91 -7.11
CA GLN A 244 11.41 9.64 -7.78
C GLN A 244 11.28 8.52 -6.77
N GLY A 245 12.18 8.47 -5.78
CA GLY A 245 12.20 7.45 -4.73
C GLY A 245 10.87 7.35 -3.97
N ARG A 246 10.30 8.47 -3.55
CA ARG A 246 8.99 8.48 -2.85
C ARG A 246 7.87 8.02 -3.77
N SER A 247 7.86 8.46 -5.03
CA SER A 247 6.85 8.04 -6.00
C SER A 247 6.92 6.52 -6.22
N PHE A 248 8.13 5.98 -6.35
CA PHE A 248 8.39 4.54 -6.48
C PHE A 248 7.84 3.76 -5.27
N VAL A 249 8.19 4.17 -4.05
CA VAL A 249 7.69 3.53 -2.82
C VAL A 249 6.17 3.49 -2.77
N LEU A 250 5.51 4.59 -3.17
CA LEU A 250 4.04 4.65 -3.20
C LEU A 250 3.42 3.73 -4.25
N PHE A 251 4.09 3.50 -5.37
CA PHE A 251 3.65 2.50 -6.35
C PHE A 251 3.78 1.07 -5.79
N ILE A 252 4.85 0.74 -5.09
CA ILE A 252 5.01 -0.57 -4.43
C ILE A 252 3.90 -0.78 -3.38
N TRP A 253 3.62 0.25 -2.59
CA TRP A 253 2.53 0.23 -1.61
C TRP A 253 1.16 0.07 -2.27
N LEU A 254 0.90 0.80 -3.36
CA LEU A 254 -0.33 0.70 -4.12
C LEU A 254 -0.50 -0.69 -4.72
N PHE A 255 0.55 -1.27 -5.31
CA PHE A 255 0.53 -2.63 -5.82
C PHE A 255 0.22 -3.64 -4.72
N SER A 256 0.91 -3.55 -3.58
CA SER A 256 0.65 -4.43 -2.43
C SER A 256 -0.81 -4.35 -1.99
N ALA A 257 -1.35 -3.14 -1.85
CA ALA A 257 -2.73 -2.92 -1.42
C ALA A 257 -3.76 -3.42 -2.46
N VAL A 258 -3.55 -3.13 -3.75
CA VAL A 258 -4.45 -3.56 -4.83
C VAL A 258 -4.43 -5.07 -5.00
N SER A 259 -3.24 -5.68 -5.01
CA SER A 259 -3.07 -7.13 -5.08
C SER A 259 -3.75 -7.86 -3.93
N PHE A 260 -3.67 -7.30 -2.72
CA PHE A 260 -4.43 -7.83 -1.59
C PHE A 260 -5.93 -7.67 -1.76
N MET A 261 -6.39 -6.43 -2.02
CA MET A 261 -7.82 -6.12 -2.11
C MET A 261 -8.51 -6.91 -3.22
N SER A 262 -7.81 -7.22 -4.31
CA SER A 262 -8.34 -8.03 -5.41
C SER A 262 -8.55 -9.50 -5.07
N SER A 263 -7.97 -9.95 -3.95
CA SER A 263 -8.19 -11.29 -3.41
C SER A 263 -9.38 -11.38 -2.46
N LEU A 264 -9.94 -10.24 -2.05
CA LEU A 264 -11.15 -10.17 -1.24
C LEU A 264 -12.35 -10.52 -2.13
N LYS A 265 -13.19 -11.45 -1.69
CA LYS A 265 -14.47 -11.71 -2.34
C LYS A 265 -15.58 -10.95 -1.63
N SER A 266 -16.44 -10.31 -2.42
CA SER A 266 -17.77 -9.85 -2.05
C SER A 266 -18.71 -11.04 -1.76
#